data_AF-A0AAV9QPI8-F1
#
_entry.id   AF-A0AAV9QPI8-F1
#
_cell.length_a   1.000
_cell.length_b   1.000
_cell.length_c   1.000
_cell.angle_alpha   90.00
_cell.angle_beta   90.00
_cell.angle_gamma   90.00
#
_symmetry.space_group_name_H-M   'P 1'
#
loop_
_entity.id
_entity.type
_entity.pdbx_description
1 polymer ?
#
loop_
_entity_poly.entity_id
_entity_poly.type
_entity_poly.pdbx_seq_one_letter_code
_entity_poly.pdbx_strand_id
1 'polypeptide(L)'
;MANRGGRNRACMVCSIVQTGSEFYRNGCPNCEEILTLRNSQDAIQECTSQVFEGLISLTDPKTSWVAKWQRLTNYVPGIYAVKVVGQLPQEIVDGMEDQGIKYIPRDGTSIEDEVAA
;
A
#
# COMPACT_ATOMS: atom_id res chain seq x y z
N MET A 1 -30.31 -2.71 7.02
CA MET A 1 -29.67 -2.04 5.87
C MET A 1 -28.19 -1.83 6.19
N ALA A 2 -27.29 -2.69 5.69
CA ALA A 2 -25.84 -2.42 5.64
C ALA A 2 -25.17 -3.47 4.74
N ASN A 3 -25.32 -3.33 3.42
CA ASN A 3 -24.45 -4.01 2.47
C ASN A 3 -24.05 -3.01 1.38
N ARG A 4 -22.99 -2.23 1.61
CA ARG A 4 -22.26 -1.44 0.58
C ARG A 4 -20.80 -1.12 0.99
N GLY A 5 -20.12 -2.04 1.65
CA GLY A 5 -18.66 -1.96 1.73
C GLY A 5 -18.10 -2.60 0.46
N GLY A 6 -17.68 -1.80 -0.54
CA GLY A 6 -16.91 -2.35 -1.65
C GLY A 6 -15.72 -3.14 -1.11
N ARG A 7 -15.33 -4.25 -1.74
CA ARG A 7 -14.22 -5.09 -1.25
C ARG A 7 -13.00 -4.22 -0.97
N ASN A 8 -12.53 -4.25 0.28
CA ASN A 8 -11.34 -3.55 0.70
C ASN A 8 -10.14 -4.02 -0.12
N ARG A 9 -9.23 -3.09 -0.38
CA ARG A 9 -7.98 -3.33 -1.09
C ARG A 9 -6.85 -2.71 -0.30
N ALA A 10 -5.65 -3.29 -0.39
CA ALA A 10 -4.45 -2.74 0.20
C ALA A 10 -3.51 -2.24 -0.89
N CYS A 11 -2.96 -1.02 -0.74
CA CYS A 11 -1.95 -0.48 -1.65
C CYS A 11 -0.67 -1.33 -1.60
N MET A 12 -0.13 -1.74 -2.75
CA MET A 12 1.07 -2.57 -2.78
C MET A 12 2.37 -1.81 -2.43
N VAL A 13 2.34 -0.47 -2.45
CA VAL A 13 3.47 0.37 -2.04
C VAL A 13 3.48 0.64 -0.52
N CYS A 14 2.37 1.16 0.03
CA CYS A 14 2.33 1.64 1.41
C CYS A 14 1.49 0.79 2.37
N SER A 15 0.85 -0.28 1.89
CA SER A 15 -0.06 -1.18 2.62
C SER A 15 -1.34 -0.56 3.21
N ILE A 16 -1.66 0.72 2.91
CA ILE A 16 -2.92 1.31 3.38
C ILE A 16 -4.12 0.57 2.82
N VAL A 17 -5.11 0.30 3.67
CA VAL A 17 -6.33 -0.43 3.35
C VAL A 17 -7.49 0.53 3.24
N GLN A 18 -8.11 0.58 2.07
CA GLN A 18 -9.30 1.37 1.80
C GLN A 18 -10.27 0.60 0.90
N THR A 19 -11.50 1.10 0.76
CA THR A 19 -12.42 0.57 -0.24
C THR A 19 -11.91 0.92 -1.64
N GLY A 20 -12.19 0.08 -2.64
CA GLY A 20 -11.87 0.42 -4.03
C GLY A 20 -12.49 1.75 -4.48
N SER A 21 -13.67 2.10 -3.96
CA SER A 21 -14.31 3.39 -4.23
C SER A 21 -13.58 4.59 -3.64
N GLU A 22 -12.89 4.41 -2.50
CA GLU A 22 -12.10 5.46 -1.87
C GLU A 22 -10.83 5.74 -2.68
N PHE A 23 -10.11 4.68 -3.09
CA PHE A 23 -8.99 4.81 -4.03
C PHE A 23 -9.41 5.46 -5.35
N TYR A 24 -10.58 5.11 -5.89
CA TYR A 24 -11.07 5.73 -7.12
C TYR A 24 -11.36 7.22 -6.96
N ARG A 25 -11.96 7.63 -5.84
CA ARG A 25 -12.35 9.02 -5.61
C ARG A 25 -11.15 9.91 -5.24
N ASN A 26 -10.31 9.44 -4.33
CA ASN A 26 -9.31 10.26 -3.65
C ASN A 26 -7.87 9.84 -3.93
N GLY A 27 -7.66 8.70 -4.60
CA GLY A 27 -6.35 8.14 -4.78
C GLY A 27 -5.80 7.47 -3.53
N CYS A 28 -4.54 7.02 -3.58
CA CYS A 28 -3.84 6.57 -2.39
C CYS A 28 -3.29 7.79 -1.62
N PRO A 29 -3.66 8.02 -0.35
CA PRO A 29 -3.23 9.23 0.37
C PRO A 29 -1.71 9.32 0.60
N ASN A 30 -0.98 8.20 0.43
CA ASN A 30 0.47 8.15 0.56
C ASN A 30 1.22 8.08 -0.78
N CYS A 31 0.56 7.66 -1.86
CA CYS A 31 1.23 7.22 -3.09
C CYS A 31 0.58 7.77 -4.36
N GLU A 32 -0.41 8.67 -4.26
CA GLU A 32 -1.15 9.15 -5.43
C GLU A 32 -0.28 9.86 -6.45
N GLU A 33 0.74 10.60 -6.00
CA GLU A 33 1.67 11.31 -6.88
C GLU A 33 2.43 10.37 -7.84
N ILE A 34 2.55 9.10 -7.47
CA ILE A 34 3.32 8.10 -8.22
C ILE A 34 2.39 7.10 -8.92
N LEU A 35 1.34 6.66 -8.22
CA LEU A 35 0.44 5.61 -8.72
C LEU A 35 -0.73 6.16 -9.54
N THR A 36 -1.09 7.44 -9.38
CA THR A 36 -2.16 8.11 -10.14
C THR A 36 -3.47 7.30 -10.17
N LEU A 37 -3.94 6.83 -9.00
CA LEU A 37 -5.07 5.91 -8.90
C LEU A 37 -6.42 6.60 -9.11
N ARG A 38 -6.48 7.91 -8.84
CA ARG A 38 -7.74 8.65 -8.90
C ARG A 38 -8.35 8.60 -10.30
N ASN A 39 -9.64 8.27 -10.35
CA ASN A 39 -10.42 8.08 -11.57
C ASN A 39 -9.96 6.92 -12.48
N SER A 40 -9.01 6.07 -12.05
CA SER A 40 -8.50 4.96 -12.85
C SER A 40 -8.79 3.61 -12.18
N GLN A 41 -9.76 2.86 -12.70
CA GLN A 41 -10.05 1.52 -12.18
C GLN A 41 -8.95 0.50 -12.50
N ASP A 42 -8.30 0.66 -13.65
CA ASP A 42 -7.24 -0.24 -14.09
C ASP A 42 -6.01 -0.09 -13.19
N ALA A 43 -5.58 1.16 -12.94
CA ALA A 43 -4.48 1.42 -12.01
C ALA A 43 -4.78 0.90 -10.59
N ILE A 44 -6.03 0.99 -10.13
CA ILE A 44 -6.43 0.40 -8.83
C ILE A 44 -6.29 -1.12 -8.85
N GLN A 45 -6.69 -1.79 -9.93
CA GLN A 45 -6.56 -3.24 -10.02
C GLN A 45 -5.10 -3.69 -10.05
N GLU A 46 -4.24 -2.93 -10.73
CA GLU A 46 -2.82 -3.23 -10.91
C GLU A 46 -1.94 -2.82 -9.73
N CYS A 47 -2.32 -1.80 -8.95
CA CYS A 47 -1.49 -1.24 -7.88
C CYS A 47 -1.97 -1.57 -6.47
N THR A 48 -3.14 -2.20 -6.34
CA THR A 48 -3.71 -2.58 -5.04
C THR A 48 -4.23 -4.02 -5.07
N SER A 49 -4.23 -4.70 -3.93
CA SER A 49 -4.65 -6.10 -3.83
C SER A 49 -5.85 -6.29 -2.91
N GLN A 50 -6.76 -7.21 -3.29
CA GLN A 50 -7.82 -7.70 -2.39
C GLN A 50 -7.32 -8.81 -1.44
N VAL A 51 -6.09 -9.30 -1.66
CA VAL A 51 -5.50 -10.38 -0.87
C VAL A 51 -4.43 -9.76 0.04
N PHE A 52 -4.80 -9.53 1.29
CA PHE A 52 -3.92 -8.99 2.32
C PHE A 52 -4.25 -9.64 3.67
N GLU A 53 -3.27 -9.63 4.57
CA GLU A 53 -3.35 -10.26 5.88
C GLU A 53 -3.00 -9.27 6.99
N GLY A 54 -3.71 -9.39 8.12
CA GLY A 54 -3.52 -8.57 9.31
C GLY A 54 -3.98 -7.13 9.09
N LEU A 55 -4.50 -6.52 10.15
CA LEU A 55 -4.88 -5.11 10.12
C LEU A 55 -4.20 -4.37 11.26
N ILE A 56 -3.67 -3.20 10.95
CA ILE A 56 -3.04 -2.28 11.88
C ILE A 56 -3.84 -0.99 11.84
N SER A 57 -4.43 -0.61 12.98
CA SER A 57 -4.96 0.74 13.16
C SER A 57 -3.82 1.63 13.65
N LEU A 58 -3.32 2.50 12.78
CA LEU A 58 -2.17 3.36 13.06
C LEU A 58 -2.62 4.80 13.27
N THR A 59 -2.52 5.28 14.51
CA THR A 59 -2.93 6.65 14.90
C THR A 59 -1.77 7.63 14.93
N ASP A 60 -0.61 7.22 15.44
CA ASP A 60 0.62 8.02 15.44
C ASP A 60 1.79 7.24 14.80
N PRO A 61 2.00 7.42 13.49
CA PRO A 61 3.09 6.78 12.76
C PRO A 61 4.49 7.14 13.28
N LYS A 62 4.70 8.34 13.83
CA LYS A 62 6.03 8.84 14.16
C LYS A 62 6.59 8.24 15.45
N THR A 63 5.71 7.88 16.38
CA THR A 63 6.11 7.35 17.71
C THR A 63 5.87 5.84 17.84
N SER A 64 5.12 5.23 16.92
CA SER A 64 4.77 3.81 16.97
C SER A 64 5.93 2.92 16.55
N TRP A 65 6.33 2.00 17.45
CA TRP A 65 7.25 0.91 17.10
C TRP A 65 6.71 0.02 15.98
N VAL A 66 5.40 -0.25 15.97
CA VAL A 66 4.76 -1.04 14.90
C VAL A 66 4.91 -0.35 13.55
N ALA A 67 4.76 0.98 13.50
CA ALA A 67 4.98 1.73 12.27
C ALA A 67 6.44 1.68 11.83
N LYS A 68 7.39 1.78 12.77
CA LYS A 68 8.82 1.62 12.45
C LYS A 68 9.11 0.25 11.85
N TRP A 69 8.64 -0.81 12.49
CA TRP A 69 8.82 -2.18 12.01
C TRP A 69 8.21 -2.39 10.61
N GLN A 70 7.02 -1.82 10.38
CA GLN A 70 6.30 -1.93 9.11
C GLN A 70 6.72 -0.89 8.05
N ARG A 71 7.74 -0.07 8.33
CA ARG A 71 8.20 1.02 7.43
C ARG A 71 7.06 1.98 7.04
N LEU A 72 6.23 2.35 8.02
CA LEU A 72 5.05 3.23 7.87
C LEU A 72 5.22 4.61 8.55
N THR A 73 6.38 4.90 9.13
CA THR A 73 6.60 6.10 9.98
C THR A 73 6.35 7.43 9.28
N ASN A 74 6.48 7.46 7.95
CA ASN A 74 6.32 8.65 7.12
C ASN A 74 4.96 8.73 6.42
N TYR A 75 4.05 7.79 6.69
CA TYR A 75 2.72 7.75 6.08
C TYR A 75 1.65 8.35 6.99
N VAL A 76 0.47 8.60 6.43
CA VAL A 76 -0.65 9.18 7.16
C VAL A 76 -1.24 8.20 8.18
N PRO A 77 -1.89 8.67 9.26
CA PRO A 77 -2.71 7.80 10.11
C PRO A 77 -3.80 7.08 9.30
N GLY A 78 -4.09 5.83 9.63
CA GLY A 78 -5.04 5.02 8.87
C GLY A 78 -5.00 3.53 9.22
N ILE A 79 -5.74 2.75 8.44
CA ILE A 79 -5.74 1.29 8.54
C ILE A 79 -4.75 0.73 7.51
N TYR A 80 -3.81 -0.08 7.95
CA TYR A 80 -2.76 -0.69 7.13
C TYR A 80 -2.83 -2.22 7.23
N ALA A 81 -2.38 -2.91 6.18
CA ALA A 81 -2.19 -4.35 6.20
C ALA A 81 -0.79 -4.72 6.72
N VAL A 82 -0.68 -5.86 7.40
CA VAL A 82 0.62 -6.44 7.82
C VAL A 82 1.34 -6.99 6.59
N LYS A 83 0.60 -7.65 5.69
CA LYS A 83 1.12 -8.23 4.45
C LYS A 83 0.15 -7.97 3.31
N VAL A 84 0.67 -7.63 2.13
CA VAL A 84 -0.12 -7.45 0.90
C VAL A 84 0.43 -8.40 -0.16
N VAL A 85 -0.42 -9.27 -0.69
CA VAL A 85 -0.03 -10.21 -1.75
C VAL A 85 -0.20 -9.55 -3.10
N GLY A 86 0.86 -9.58 -3.90
CA GLY A 86 0.88 -9.06 -5.27
C GLY A 86 2.20 -8.37 -5.57
N GLN A 87 2.45 -8.14 -6.85
CA GLN A 87 3.62 -7.42 -7.34
C GLN A 87 3.14 -6.27 -8.22
N LEU A 88 3.80 -5.12 -8.10
CA LEU A 88 3.56 -4.00 -9.01
C LEU A 88 4.08 -4.37 -10.41
N PRO A 89 3.41 -3.88 -11.47
CA PRO A 89 3.96 -3.92 -12.82
C PRO A 89 5.38 -3.33 -12.86
N GLN A 90 6.29 -3.96 -13.61
CA GLN A 90 7.69 -3.54 -13.70
C GLN A 90 7.82 -2.07 -14.14
N GLU A 91 6.97 -1.63 -15.07
CA GLU A 91 6.94 -0.25 -15.57
C GLU A 91 6.69 0.79 -14.47
N ILE A 92 5.86 0.45 -13.48
CA ILE A 92 5.60 1.31 -12.33
C ILE A 92 6.80 1.31 -11.38
N VAL A 93 7.44 0.15 -11.18
CA VAL A 93 8.66 0.03 -10.38
C VAL A 93 9.80 0.85 -10.98
N ASP A 94 10.03 0.73 -12.29
CA ASP A 94 11.06 1.49 -13.01
C ASP A 94 10.80 2.99 -12.89
N GLY A 95 9.55 3.43 -13.05
CA GLY A 95 9.16 4.83 -12.87
C GLY A 95 9.38 5.36 -11.44
N MET A 96 9.22 4.51 -10.42
CA MET A 96 9.56 4.84 -9.04
C MET A 96 11.08 5.01 -8.86
N GLU A 97 11.87 4.10 -9.43
CA GLU A 97 13.32 4.13 -9.34
C GLU A 97 13.94 5.34 -10.04
N ASP A 98 13.40 5.73 -11.20
CA ASP A 98 13.78 6.95 -11.91
C ASP A 98 13.55 8.23 -11.08
N GLN A 99 12.58 8.19 -10.16
CA GLN A 99 12.30 9.26 -9.20
C GLN A 99 13.11 9.13 -7.89
N GLY A 100 14.02 8.15 -7.82
CA GLY A 100 14.85 7.87 -6.64
C GLY A 100 14.11 7.15 -5.51
N ILE A 101 12.96 6.52 -5.80
CA ILE A 101 12.13 5.82 -4.82
C ILE A 101 12.34 4.33 -4.98
N LYS A 102 13.04 3.71 -4.02
CA LYS A 102 13.21 2.25 -3.99
C LYS A 102 11.89 1.57 -3.63
N TYR A 103 11.37 0.73 -4.52
CA TYR A 103 10.23 -0.13 -4.22
C TYR A 103 10.64 -1.27 -3.28
N ILE A 104 9.80 -1.53 -2.27
CA ILE A 104 9.98 -2.62 -1.32
C ILE A 104 8.67 -3.41 -1.28
N PRO A 105 8.67 -4.67 -1.75
CA PRO A 105 7.50 -5.53 -1.67
C PRO A 105 6.95 -5.68 -0.25
N ARG A 106 5.62 -5.65 -0.13
CA ARG A 106 4.86 -5.78 1.13
C ARG A 106 4.35 -7.20 1.38
N ASP A 107 4.82 -8.17 0.60
CA ASP A 107 4.43 -9.59 0.68
C ASP A 107 5.33 -10.41 1.62
N GLY A 108 6.40 -9.81 2.15
CA GLY A 108 7.36 -10.44 3.06
C GLY A 108 8.63 -10.97 2.39
N THR A 109 8.72 -10.95 1.05
CA THR A 109 9.92 -11.39 0.31
C THR A 109 11.13 -10.48 0.58
N SER A 110 10.89 -9.19 0.77
CA SER A 110 11.96 -8.20 1.06
C SER A 110 12.67 -8.43 2.40
N ILE A 111 12.08 -9.21 3.31
CA ILE A 111 12.69 -9.58 4.58
C ILE A 111 13.68 -10.74 4.36
N GLU A 112 13.40 -11.63 3.41
CA GLU A 112 14.27 -12.78 3.10
C GLU A 112 15.59 -12.30 2.49
N ASP A 113 15.54 -11.28 1.63
CA ASP A 113 16.73 -10.70 1.00
C ASP A 113 17.65 -9.96 2.00
N GLU A 114 17.09 -9.35 3.05
CA GLU A 114 17.88 -8.68 4.12
C GLU A 114 18.50 -9.67 5.11
N VAL A 115 17.93 -10.86 5.28
CA VAL A 115 18.46 -11.91 6.16
C VAL A 115 19.50 -12.77 5.44
N ALA A 116 19.45 -12.79 4.11
CA ALA A 116 20.41 -13.49 3.24
C ALA A 116 21.68 -12.68 2.93
N ALA A 117 21.71 -11.38 3.24
CA ALA A 117 22.84 -10.47 3.06
C ALA A 117 23.61 -10.22 4.37
#